data_AF-R7TC40-F1
#
_entry.id   AF-R7TC40-F1
#
_cell.length_a   1.000
_cell.length_b   1.000
_cell.length_c   1.000
_cell.angle_alpha   90.00
_cell.angle_beta   90.00
_cell.angle_gamma   90.00
#
_symmetry.space_group_name_H-M   'P 1'
#
loop_
_entity.id
_entity.type
_entity.pdbx_description
1 polymer ?
#
loop_
_entity_poly.entity_id
_entity_poly.type
_entity_poly.pdbx_seq_one_letter_code
_entity_poly.pdbx_strand_id
1 'polypeptide(L)'
;SQSAPASTNCLLGNFEESLLNGRIEPSGVVDGFTVDIGASGHFCPKHIALPVTAFFFSLSEDNAPSPYLGHVNLDGVGRRGYHIPKKGTVQVTLFNPNKAVVKMFVVVYDLADMPPNSRTFLRQRTLYMPVKGGPSDNKNAPVFLRYLIHLRFTSNKSGKVYLHTDVRLIFARDKLEFDSRVANYELRAFTEGPVNPQFSPKR
;
A
#
# COMPACT_ATOMS: atom_id res chain seq x y z
N SER A 1 -12.15 10.58 27.38
CA SER A 1 -11.35 11.18 26.29
C SER A 1 -11.08 10.10 25.23
N GLN A 2 -12.10 9.47 24.65
CA GLN A 2 -12.77 9.85 23.39
C GLN A 2 -11.79 10.36 22.33
N SER A 3 -11.04 9.41 21.77
CA SER A 3 -10.44 9.51 20.43
C SER A 3 -11.52 9.90 19.43
N ALA A 4 -11.19 10.89 18.59
CA ALA A 4 -12.14 11.65 17.78
C ALA A 4 -13.21 10.80 17.07
N PRO A 5 -14.49 11.22 17.11
CA PRO A 5 -15.48 10.73 16.16
C PRO A 5 -15.06 11.22 14.76
N ALA A 6 -15.46 10.48 13.72
CA ALA A 6 -15.27 10.93 12.35
C ALA A 6 -16.13 12.17 12.06
N SER A 7 -15.71 13.35 12.50
CA SER A 7 -16.36 14.63 12.16
C SER A 7 -15.83 15.12 10.81
N THR A 8 -16.56 14.72 9.77
CA THR A 8 -17.05 15.59 8.68
C THR A 8 -16.24 16.87 8.40
N ASN A 9 -15.32 16.79 7.44
CA ASN A 9 -15.00 17.90 6.54
C ASN A 9 -14.73 17.31 5.14
N CYS A 10 -15.73 17.36 4.28
CA CYS A 10 -15.69 17.21 2.81
C CYS A 10 -14.71 16.18 2.18
N LEU A 11 -14.41 15.06 2.84
CA LEU A 11 -13.75 13.92 2.19
C LEU A 11 -14.83 13.08 1.50
N LEU A 12 -15.06 13.36 0.22
CA LEU A 12 -15.83 12.48 -0.66
C LEU A 12 -14.99 11.20 -0.92
N GLY A 13 -14.95 10.31 0.07
CA GLY A 13 -14.21 9.03 0.05
C GLY A 13 -13.52 8.66 1.37
N ASN A 14 -13.00 7.44 1.46
CA ASN A 14 -12.21 6.96 2.61
C ASN A 14 -10.91 7.79 2.75
N PHE A 15 -10.46 8.08 3.98
CA PHE A 15 -9.24 8.85 4.27
C PHE A 15 -8.01 8.31 3.51
N GLU A 16 -7.87 6.99 3.44
CA GLU A 16 -6.81 6.31 2.70
C GLU A 16 -6.80 6.66 1.22
N GLU A 17 -7.98 6.78 0.62
CA GLU A 17 -8.14 7.12 -0.79
C GLU A 17 -7.79 8.59 -1.04
N SER A 18 -8.10 9.46 -0.07
CA SER A 18 -7.70 10.87 -0.11
C SER A 18 -6.19 11.03 -0.01
N LEU A 19 -5.53 10.29 0.89
CA LEU A 19 -4.07 10.24 0.99
C LEU A 19 -3.45 9.69 -0.31
N LEU A 20 -3.92 8.54 -0.78
CA LEU A 20 -3.36 7.91 -1.98
C LEU A 20 -3.53 8.78 -3.21
N ASN A 21 -4.61 9.54 -3.31
CA ASN A 21 -4.86 10.42 -4.45
C ASN A 21 -4.22 11.81 -4.29
N GLY A 22 -3.48 12.08 -3.21
CA GLY A 22 -2.83 13.37 -2.99
C GLY A 22 -3.81 14.50 -2.75
N ARG A 23 -5.01 14.21 -2.23
CA ARG A 23 -6.02 15.22 -1.89
C ARG A 23 -5.76 15.89 -0.53
N ILE A 24 -4.75 15.42 0.19
CA ILE A 24 -4.34 15.92 1.51
C ILE A 24 -2.93 16.47 1.35
N GLU A 25 -2.72 17.72 1.75
CA GLU A 25 -1.40 18.35 1.71
C GLU A 25 -0.49 17.75 2.79
N PRO A 26 0.75 17.35 2.43
CA PRO A 26 1.69 16.82 3.40
C PRO A 26 2.24 17.94 4.29
N SER A 27 2.47 17.64 5.56
CA SER A 27 3.12 18.55 6.50
C SER A 27 4.63 18.62 6.30
N GLY A 28 5.22 17.63 5.64
CA GLY A 28 6.62 17.64 5.24
C GLY A 28 7.07 16.33 4.61
N VAL A 29 8.35 16.29 4.24
CA VAL A 29 9.02 15.15 3.59
C VAL A 29 10.16 14.65 4.46
N VAL A 30 10.37 13.34 4.45
CA VAL A 30 11.52 12.67 5.07
C VAL A 30 12.26 11.87 4.01
N ASP A 31 13.55 12.17 3.87
CA ASP A 31 14.43 11.49 2.91
C ASP A 31 15.10 10.26 3.51
N GLY A 32 15.78 9.49 2.65
CA GLY A 32 16.63 8.36 3.03
C GLY A 32 15.95 6.99 3.05
N PHE A 33 14.62 6.94 2.96
CA PHE A 33 13.90 5.69 2.73
C PHE A 33 14.22 5.12 1.35
N THR A 34 14.31 3.80 1.26
CA THR A 34 14.54 3.08 0.00
C THR A 34 13.67 1.84 -0.06
N VAL A 35 13.33 1.38 -1.26
CA VAL A 35 12.68 0.08 -1.48
C VAL A 35 13.54 -0.83 -2.33
N ASP A 36 13.47 -2.12 -2.05
CA ASP A 36 13.84 -3.18 -2.99
C ASP A 36 12.55 -3.80 -3.56
N ILE A 37 12.42 -3.83 -4.89
CA ILE A 37 11.28 -4.39 -5.60
C ILE A 37 11.76 -5.59 -6.40
N GLY A 38 11.18 -6.75 -6.11
CA GLY A 38 11.36 -7.99 -6.86
C GLY A 38 10.03 -8.53 -7.35
N ALA A 39 10.07 -9.31 -8.42
CA ALA A 39 8.93 -10.12 -8.83
C ALA A 39 9.38 -11.54 -9.19
N SER A 40 8.45 -12.49 -9.06
CA SER A 40 8.67 -13.89 -9.42
C SER A 40 7.43 -14.48 -10.08
N GLY A 41 7.61 -15.55 -10.85
CA GLY A 41 6.55 -16.21 -11.62
C GLY A 41 7.17 -17.13 -12.67
N HIS A 42 6.63 -17.16 -13.89
CA HIS A 42 7.23 -17.87 -15.03
C HIS A 42 8.68 -17.43 -15.30
N PHE A 43 9.03 -16.19 -14.98
CA PHE A 43 10.40 -15.70 -14.95
C PHE A 43 10.61 -14.82 -13.70
N CYS A 44 11.87 -14.55 -13.35
CA CYS A 44 12.22 -13.71 -12.21
C CYS A 44 13.02 -12.50 -12.73
N PRO A 45 12.40 -11.32 -12.91
CA PRO A 45 13.14 -10.11 -13.28
C PRO A 45 14.17 -9.74 -12.21
N LYS A 46 15.25 -9.08 -12.62
CA LYS A 46 16.27 -8.55 -11.69
C LYS A 46 15.59 -7.59 -10.71
N HIS A 47 15.95 -7.69 -9.43
CA HIS A 47 15.46 -6.75 -8.42
C HIS A 47 15.94 -5.32 -8.72
N ILE A 48 15.12 -4.35 -8.34
CA ILE A 48 15.44 -2.92 -8.46
C ILE A 48 15.36 -2.26 -7.10
N ALA A 49 16.37 -1.45 -6.79
CA ALA A 49 16.38 -0.61 -5.60
C ALA A 49 16.10 0.83 -5.99
N LEU A 50 15.14 1.48 -5.33
CA LEU A 50 14.70 2.84 -5.64
C LEU A 50 14.55 3.69 -4.37
N PRO A 51 14.80 5.00 -4.44
CA PRO A 51 14.48 5.90 -3.34
C PRO A 51 12.96 6.00 -3.13
N VAL A 52 12.57 6.29 -1.90
CA VAL A 52 11.19 6.55 -1.51
C VAL A 52 11.10 7.98 -1.01
N THR A 53 10.21 8.78 -1.59
CA THR A 53 9.82 10.07 -1.02
C THR A 53 8.75 9.82 0.04
N ALA A 54 9.09 9.97 1.32
CA ALA A 54 8.16 9.72 2.42
C ALA A 54 7.55 11.02 2.94
N PHE A 55 6.24 11.17 2.80
CA PHE A 55 5.49 12.33 3.30
C PHE A 55 4.85 12.01 4.65
N PHE A 56 4.85 12.97 5.59
CA PHE A 56 4.09 12.88 6.83
C PHE A 56 3.01 13.95 6.91
N PHE A 57 2.02 13.70 7.74
CA PHE A 57 0.84 14.54 7.91
C PHE A 57 0.65 14.84 9.40
N SER A 58 0.20 16.04 9.73
CA SER A 58 -0.22 16.42 11.08
C SER A 58 -1.75 16.52 11.08
N LEU A 59 -2.41 15.42 11.42
CA LEU A 59 -3.86 15.29 11.29
C LEU A 59 -4.64 15.54 12.59
N SER A 60 -3.95 15.71 13.72
CA SER A 60 -4.54 16.06 15.00
C SER A 60 -3.59 16.91 15.84
N GLU A 61 -4.14 17.72 16.74
CA GLU A 61 -3.39 18.46 17.77
C GLU A 61 -2.83 17.54 18.87
N ASP A 62 -3.39 16.32 19.00
CA ASP A 62 -3.08 15.36 20.07
C ASP A 62 -1.76 14.57 19.87
N ASN A 63 -0.85 15.01 19.00
CA ASN A 63 0.44 14.34 18.72
C ASN A 63 0.33 12.85 18.31
N ALA A 64 -0.84 12.37 17.88
CA ALA A 64 -1.02 10.99 17.48
C ALA A 64 -0.20 10.69 16.20
N PRO A 65 0.57 9.59 16.15
CA PRO A 65 1.46 9.30 15.03
C PRO A 65 0.65 9.03 13.75
N SER A 66 0.63 10.01 12.86
CA SER A 66 0.06 9.85 11.52
C SER A 66 0.96 8.97 10.64
N PRO A 67 0.40 8.15 9.75
CA PRO A 67 1.19 7.28 8.90
C PRO A 67 1.97 8.08 7.85
N TYR A 68 3.11 7.54 7.41
CA TYR A 68 3.80 8.07 6.25
C TYR A 68 3.12 7.61 4.95
N LEU A 69 3.11 8.49 3.95
CA LEU A 69 2.85 8.14 2.56
C LEU A 69 4.20 8.04 1.83
N GLY A 70 4.60 6.83 1.44
CA GLY A 70 5.76 6.61 0.59
C GLY A 70 5.38 6.64 -0.89
N HIS A 71 6.12 7.41 -1.68
CA HIS A 71 6.02 7.45 -3.13
C HIS A 71 7.31 6.94 -3.77
N VAL A 72 7.18 5.97 -4.67
CA VAL A 72 8.30 5.39 -5.42
C VAL A 72 8.05 5.59 -6.90
N ASN A 73 8.86 6.42 -7.56
CA ASN A 73 8.73 6.66 -8.99
C ASN A 73 9.36 5.51 -9.82
N LEU A 74 8.62 4.98 -10.80
CA LEU A 74 9.09 3.91 -11.70
C LEU A 74 9.54 4.40 -13.08
N ASP A 75 9.46 5.69 -13.38
CA ASP A 75 9.79 6.26 -14.70
C ASP A 75 11.25 6.01 -15.12
N GLY A 76 12.18 5.94 -14.15
CA GLY A 76 13.60 5.68 -14.38
C GLY A 76 13.98 4.20 -14.58
N VAL A 77 13.06 3.26 -14.36
CA VAL A 77 13.34 1.80 -14.42
C VAL A 77 13.40 1.31 -15.87
N GLY A 78 12.61 1.91 -16.74
CA GLY A 78 12.53 1.56 -18.15
C GLY A 78 11.34 2.25 -18.80
N ARG A 79 11.31 2.27 -20.14
CA ARG A 79 10.30 3.02 -20.93
C ARG A 79 8.83 2.71 -20.58
N ARG A 80 8.56 1.58 -19.93
CA ARG A 80 7.21 1.13 -19.55
C ARG A 80 7.09 0.76 -18.07
N GLY A 81 8.12 1.05 -17.28
CA GLY A 81 8.26 0.60 -15.90
C GLY A 81 8.89 -0.80 -15.77
N TYR A 82 8.61 -1.47 -14.65
CA TYR A 82 9.24 -2.73 -14.26
C TYR A 82 8.50 -3.92 -14.87
N HIS A 83 9.15 -4.65 -15.78
CA HIS A 83 8.55 -5.80 -16.47
C HIS A 83 8.44 -7.01 -15.55
N ILE A 84 7.24 -7.58 -15.43
CA ILE A 84 6.93 -8.68 -14.52
C ILE A 84 6.16 -9.80 -15.22
N PRO A 85 6.14 -11.03 -14.67
CA PRO A 85 5.30 -12.11 -15.17
C PRO A 85 3.81 -11.75 -15.18
N LYS A 86 2.99 -12.53 -15.89
CA LYS A 86 1.53 -12.37 -15.85
C LYS A 86 0.90 -12.88 -14.56
N LYS A 87 1.58 -13.80 -13.86
CA LYS A 87 1.13 -14.41 -12.61
C LYS A 87 2.33 -14.67 -11.73
N GLY A 88 2.19 -14.43 -10.44
CA GLY A 88 3.19 -14.76 -9.45
C GLY A 88 3.14 -13.82 -8.25
N THR A 89 4.30 -13.37 -7.79
CA THR A 89 4.40 -12.50 -6.61
C THR A 89 5.21 -11.24 -6.91
N VAL A 90 4.79 -10.13 -6.33
CA VAL A 90 5.61 -8.91 -6.21
C VAL A 90 6.03 -8.80 -4.75
N GLN A 91 7.33 -8.75 -4.50
CA GLN A 91 7.91 -8.49 -3.19
C GLN A 91 8.41 -7.05 -3.16
N VAL A 92 7.99 -6.28 -2.16
CA VAL A 92 8.50 -4.92 -1.92
C VAL A 92 8.98 -4.81 -0.48
N THR A 93 10.27 -4.59 -0.32
CA THR A 93 10.90 -4.42 1.00
C THR A 93 11.22 -2.95 1.21
N LEU A 94 10.56 -2.32 2.17
CA LEU A 94 10.80 -0.93 2.57
C LEU A 94 11.88 -0.88 3.65
N PHE A 95 12.90 -0.05 3.43
CA PHE A 95 13.99 0.22 4.36
C PHE A 95 13.93 1.67 4.85
N ASN A 96 14.26 1.86 6.12
CA ASN A 96 14.43 3.20 6.70
C ASN A 96 15.81 3.79 6.32
N PRO A 97 16.08 5.08 6.65
CA PRO A 97 17.38 5.71 6.38
C PRO A 97 18.58 4.96 6.97
N ASN A 98 18.37 4.25 8.09
CA ASN A 98 19.38 3.42 8.74
C ASN A 98 19.52 2.01 8.11
N LYS A 99 18.90 1.78 6.94
CA LYS A 99 18.90 0.51 6.21
C LYS A 99 18.26 -0.68 6.94
N ALA A 100 17.49 -0.42 7.99
CA ALA A 100 16.69 -1.44 8.66
C ALA A 100 15.36 -1.66 7.91
N VAL A 101 14.90 -2.91 7.90
CA VAL A 101 13.62 -3.28 7.27
C VAL A 101 12.46 -2.71 8.10
N VAL A 102 11.62 -1.90 7.47
CA VAL A 102 10.37 -1.38 8.04
C VAL A 102 9.23 -2.36 7.80
N LYS A 103 9.06 -2.78 6.54
CA LYS A 103 7.99 -3.70 6.13
C LYS A 103 8.36 -4.40 4.83
N MET A 104 8.15 -5.71 4.80
CA MET A 104 8.12 -6.50 3.57
C MET A 104 6.66 -6.75 3.18
N PHE A 105 6.31 -6.36 1.97
CA PHE A 105 5.04 -6.68 1.31
C PHE A 105 5.27 -7.84 0.36
N VAL A 106 4.37 -8.84 0.41
CA VAL A 106 4.35 -9.95 -0.54
C VAL A 106 2.95 -9.97 -1.14
N VAL A 107 2.83 -9.49 -2.38
CA VAL A 107 1.56 -9.37 -3.10
C VAL A 107 1.50 -10.46 -4.15
N VAL A 108 0.64 -11.46 -3.91
CA VAL A 108 0.31 -12.49 -4.90
C VAL A 108 -0.66 -11.90 -5.91
N TYR A 109 -0.42 -12.14 -7.20
CA TYR A 109 -1.28 -11.63 -8.27
C TYR A 109 -1.45 -12.66 -9.39
N ASP A 110 -2.60 -12.60 -10.05
CA ASP A 110 -2.90 -13.31 -11.29
C ASP A 110 -3.54 -12.34 -12.27
N LEU A 111 -2.86 -12.08 -13.38
CA LEU A 111 -3.26 -11.19 -14.46
C LEU A 111 -3.14 -11.92 -15.81
N ALA A 112 -3.28 -13.26 -15.81
CA ALA A 112 -3.16 -14.08 -17.01
C ALA A 112 -4.18 -13.68 -18.10
N ASP A 113 -5.37 -13.29 -17.67
CA ASP A 113 -6.52 -12.86 -18.46
C ASP A 113 -6.49 -11.36 -18.85
N MET A 114 -5.49 -10.61 -18.37
CA MET A 114 -5.36 -9.17 -18.65
C MET A 114 -5.22 -8.91 -20.16
N PRO A 115 -6.17 -8.21 -20.81
CA PRO A 115 -6.13 -7.93 -22.25
C PRO A 115 -4.94 -7.03 -22.62
N PRO A 116 -4.43 -7.06 -23.86
CA PRO A 116 -3.43 -6.10 -24.34
C PRO A 116 -3.89 -4.65 -24.21
N ASN A 117 -2.93 -3.73 -24.00
CA ASN A 117 -3.18 -2.28 -23.84
C ASN A 117 -4.23 -1.94 -22.78
N SER A 118 -4.24 -2.67 -21.66
CA SER A 118 -5.09 -2.38 -20.52
C SER A 118 -4.26 -1.98 -19.30
N ARG A 119 -4.95 -1.52 -18.26
CA ARG A 119 -4.39 -1.19 -16.96
C ARG A 119 -5.33 -1.65 -15.86
N THR A 120 -4.74 -1.95 -14.71
CA THR A 120 -5.45 -2.25 -13.46
C THR A 120 -4.56 -1.89 -12.28
N PHE A 121 -5.04 -2.10 -11.06
CA PHE A 121 -4.23 -1.96 -9.87
C PHE A 121 -4.58 -3.04 -8.86
N LEU A 122 -3.62 -3.36 -7.99
CA LEU A 122 -3.88 -4.15 -6.79
C LEU A 122 -3.48 -3.32 -5.57
N ARG A 123 -4.27 -3.43 -4.51
CA ARG A 123 -3.99 -2.87 -3.20
C ARG A 123 -3.93 -3.99 -2.19
N GLN A 124 -2.83 -4.08 -1.45
CA GLN A 124 -2.76 -4.91 -0.27
C GLN A 124 -2.80 -4.02 0.97
N ARG A 125 -3.79 -4.25 1.84
CA ARG A 125 -3.95 -3.61 3.14
C ARG A 125 -3.58 -4.58 4.24
N THR A 126 -2.77 -4.15 5.20
CA THR A 126 -2.61 -4.81 6.49
C THR A 126 -3.37 -4.01 7.54
N LEU A 127 -4.36 -4.64 8.14
CA LEU A 127 -5.24 -4.05 9.14
C LEU A 127 -4.98 -4.69 10.50
N TYR A 128 -5.02 -3.89 11.55
CA TYR A 128 -5.10 -4.38 12.92
C TYR A 128 -6.58 -4.53 13.28
N MET A 129 -7.02 -5.76 13.54
CA MET A 129 -8.42 -6.13 13.70
C MET A 129 -8.63 -6.96 14.97
N PRO A 130 -9.79 -6.88 15.63
CA PRO A 130 -10.13 -7.75 16.75
C PRO A 130 -10.16 -9.22 16.32
N VAL A 131 -9.68 -10.12 17.19
CA VAL A 131 -9.76 -11.56 16.99
C VAL A 131 -11.21 -12.01 17.08
N LYS A 132 -11.70 -12.70 16.03
CA LYS A 132 -13.06 -13.22 15.99
C LYS A 132 -13.23 -14.34 17.02
N GLY A 133 -14.33 -14.31 17.80
CA GLY A 133 -14.63 -15.35 18.79
C GLY A 133 -13.86 -15.25 20.10
N GLY A 134 -13.17 -14.12 20.36
CA GLY A 134 -12.63 -13.81 21.68
C GLY A 134 -13.70 -13.34 22.67
N PRO A 135 -13.37 -13.18 23.97
CA PRO A 135 -14.29 -12.67 25.00
C PRO A 135 -14.83 -11.26 24.71
N SER A 136 -14.27 -10.58 23.71
CA SER A 136 -14.67 -9.27 23.18
C SER A 136 -15.01 -9.35 21.67
N ASP A 137 -15.86 -10.30 21.26
CA ASP A 137 -16.47 -10.34 19.91
C ASP A 137 -17.48 -9.20 19.71
N ASN A 138 -17.02 -7.97 19.95
CA ASN A 138 -17.77 -6.76 19.72
C ASN A 138 -17.63 -6.42 18.23
N LYS A 139 -18.71 -6.62 17.47
CA LYS A 139 -18.76 -6.32 16.03
C LYS A 139 -18.46 -4.84 15.70
N ASN A 140 -18.51 -3.96 16.70
CA ASN A 140 -18.21 -2.54 16.57
C ASN A 140 -16.79 -2.15 17.03
N ALA A 141 -15.92 -3.12 17.35
CA ALA A 141 -14.55 -2.81 17.71
C ALA A 141 -13.81 -2.15 16.52
N PRO A 142 -13.02 -1.10 16.77
CA PRO A 142 -12.37 -0.33 15.71
C PRO A 142 -11.37 -1.19 14.92
N VAL A 143 -11.17 -0.83 13.64
CA VAL A 143 -10.17 -1.44 12.76
C VAL A 143 -9.20 -0.35 12.32
N PHE A 144 -7.90 -0.64 12.40
CA PHE A 144 -6.87 0.34 12.09
C PHE A 144 -6.03 -0.08 10.89
N LEU A 145 -5.90 0.79 9.88
CA LEU A 145 -4.94 0.59 8.80
C LEU A 145 -3.53 0.71 9.34
N ARG A 146 -2.70 -0.30 9.08
CA ARG A 146 -1.30 -0.31 9.50
C ARG A 146 -0.34 -0.13 8.34
N TYR A 147 -0.56 -0.88 7.28
CA TYR A 147 0.25 -0.83 6.06
C TYR A 147 -0.65 -0.90 4.83
N LEU A 148 -0.31 -0.16 3.78
CA LEU A 148 -0.94 -0.29 2.47
C LEU A 148 0.15 -0.28 1.41
N ILE A 149 0.03 -1.14 0.41
CA ILE A 149 0.78 -1.02 -0.84
C ILE A 149 -0.20 -0.96 -2.00
N HIS A 150 0.01 0.00 -2.90
CA HIS A 150 -0.76 0.18 -4.13
C HIS A 150 0.17 -0.02 -5.33
N LEU A 151 -0.13 -1.05 -6.13
CA LEU A 151 0.61 -1.45 -7.31
C LEU A 151 -0.24 -1.20 -8.55
N ARG A 152 0.30 -0.47 -9.53
CA ARG A 152 -0.35 -0.21 -10.82
C ARG A 152 0.23 -1.10 -11.90
N PHE A 153 -0.63 -1.83 -12.59
CA PHE A 153 -0.26 -2.79 -13.64
C PHE A 153 -0.73 -2.29 -14.99
N THR A 154 0.10 -2.45 -16.03
CA THR A 154 -0.29 -2.21 -17.41
C THR A 154 0.20 -3.33 -18.30
N SER A 155 -0.61 -3.69 -19.30
CA SER A 155 -0.20 -4.57 -20.38
C SER A 155 0.14 -3.76 -21.63
N ASN A 156 1.05 -4.29 -22.45
CA ASN A 156 1.35 -3.70 -23.75
C ASN A 156 0.61 -4.38 -24.91
N LYS A 157 0.87 -3.93 -26.15
CA LYS A 157 0.34 -4.54 -27.38
C LYS A 157 0.64 -6.04 -27.54
N SER A 158 1.72 -6.55 -26.94
CA SER A 158 2.10 -7.97 -26.96
C SER A 158 1.64 -8.71 -25.70
N GLY A 159 0.81 -8.11 -24.84
CA GLY A 159 0.33 -8.69 -23.60
C GLY A 159 1.37 -8.82 -22.48
N LYS A 160 2.57 -8.24 -22.61
CA LYS A 160 3.56 -8.19 -21.51
C LYS A 160 3.10 -7.23 -20.42
N VAL A 161 3.29 -7.61 -19.16
CA VAL A 161 2.80 -6.87 -17.98
C VAL A 161 3.94 -6.10 -17.30
N TYR A 162 3.64 -4.90 -16.84
CA TYR A 162 4.58 -4.01 -16.17
C TYR A 162 3.95 -3.38 -14.94
N LEU A 163 4.72 -3.22 -13.86
CA LEU A 163 4.44 -2.19 -12.87
C LEU A 163 4.82 -0.83 -13.46
N HIS A 164 3.93 0.16 -13.39
CA HIS A 164 4.13 1.44 -14.07
C HIS A 164 3.81 2.65 -13.19
N THR A 165 4.29 3.82 -13.64
CA THR A 165 4.10 5.13 -12.99
C THR A 165 4.75 5.19 -11.61
N ASP A 166 4.15 4.55 -10.61
CA ASP A 166 4.65 4.57 -9.25
C ASP A 166 4.22 3.35 -8.43
N VAL A 167 4.87 3.16 -7.30
CA VAL A 167 4.37 2.37 -6.16
C VAL A 167 4.05 3.34 -5.04
N ARG A 168 2.86 3.21 -4.43
CA ARG A 168 2.47 4.01 -3.27
C ARG A 168 2.36 3.14 -2.04
N LEU A 169 2.92 3.62 -0.93
CA LEU A 169 2.98 2.93 0.34
C LEU A 169 2.32 3.78 1.41
N ILE A 170 1.53 3.18 2.29
CA ILE A 170 1.20 3.78 3.60
C ILE A 170 1.87 2.91 4.64
N PHE A 171 2.65 3.51 5.53
CA PHE A 171 3.34 2.78 6.59
C PHE A 171 3.44 3.64 7.85
N ALA A 172 3.08 3.07 8.98
CA ALA A 172 3.06 3.80 10.24
C ALA A 172 4.44 3.87 10.91
N ARG A 173 4.67 4.98 11.64
CA ARG A 173 5.93 5.33 12.32
C ARG A 173 6.29 4.39 13.47
N ASP A 174 5.29 3.90 14.21
CA ASP A 174 5.53 3.35 15.55
C ASP A 174 4.78 2.04 15.77
N LYS A 175 5.30 1.07 16.52
CA LYS A 175 4.52 -0.14 16.85
C LYS A 175 3.33 0.30 17.70
N LEU A 176 2.10 0.09 17.23
CA LEU A 176 0.96 0.28 18.12
C LEU A 176 1.07 -0.77 19.23
N GLU A 177 1.40 -0.32 20.43
CA GLU A 177 1.26 -1.12 21.64
C GLU A 177 -0.21 -1.00 22.07
N PHE A 178 -0.98 -2.07 21.85
CA PHE A 178 -2.29 -2.21 22.49
C PHE A 178 -2.08 -2.94 23.81
N ASP A 179 -2.74 -2.50 24.88
CA ASP A 179 -2.73 -3.26 26.12
C ASP A 179 -3.49 -4.58 25.88
N SER A 180 -2.72 -5.68 25.83
CA SER A 180 -3.22 -7.05 25.65
C SER A 180 -4.28 -7.46 26.68
N ARG A 181 -4.47 -6.68 27.75
CA ARG A 181 -5.50 -6.89 28.78
C ARG A 181 -6.90 -6.39 28.38
N VAL A 182 -7.01 -5.55 27.35
CA VAL A 182 -8.27 -4.85 26.99
C VAL A 182 -8.99 -5.52 25.81
N ALA A 183 -8.26 -6.04 24.82
CA ALA A 183 -8.81 -6.83 23.72
C ALA A 183 -7.70 -7.51 22.91
N ASN A 184 -7.95 -8.74 22.43
CA ASN A 184 -7.04 -9.43 21.53
C ASN A 184 -7.23 -8.92 20.09
N TYR A 185 -6.21 -8.27 19.55
CA TYR A 185 -6.16 -7.83 18.16
C TYR A 185 -5.05 -8.55 17.41
N GLU A 186 -5.25 -8.77 16.12
CA GLU A 186 -4.27 -9.38 15.23
C GLU A 186 -4.12 -8.60 13.92
N LEU A 187 -2.98 -8.77 13.26
CA LEU A 187 -2.72 -8.21 11.94
C LEU A 187 -3.24 -9.16 10.86
N ARG A 188 -4.13 -8.66 10.00
CA ARG A 188 -4.61 -9.38 8.82
C ARG A 188 -4.30 -8.61 7.55
N ALA A 189 -3.85 -9.34 6.52
CA ALA A 189 -3.56 -8.77 5.20
C ALA A 189 -4.65 -9.15 4.19
N PHE A 190 -5.10 -8.18 3.41
CA PHE A 190 -6.14 -8.33 2.38
C PHE A 190 -5.62 -7.73 1.08
N THR A 191 -5.70 -8.47 -0.02
CA THR A 191 -5.34 -7.97 -1.35
C THR A 191 -6.60 -7.84 -2.18
N GLU A 192 -6.83 -6.67 -2.75
CA GLU A 192 -8.00 -6.34 -3.56
C GLU A 192 -7.59 -5.62 -4.85
N GLY A 193 -8.45 -5.73 -5.86
CA GLY A 193 -8.35 -4.99 -7.11
C GLY A 193 -9.74 -4.53 -7.55
N PRO A 194 -9.83 -3.74 -8.63
CA PRO A 194 -11.12 -3.42 -9.23
C PRO A 194 -11.80 -4.70 -9.73
N VAL A 195 -13.12 -4.80 -9.56
CA VAL A 195 -13.92 -5.96 -10.00
C VAL A 195 -14.72 -5.63 -11.26
N ASN A 196 -15.30 -4.43 -11.33
CA ASN A 196 -16.15 -4.03 -12.46
C ASN A 196 -15.86 -2.57 -12.90
N PRO A 197 -15.09 -2.32 -13.98
CA PRO A 197 -14.32 -3.30 -14.74
C PRO A 197 -13.00 -3.65 -14.03
N GLN A 198 -12.60 -4.93 -14.05
CA GLN A 198 -11.29 -5.37 -13.54
C GLN A 198 -10.11 -4.79 -14.35
N PHE A 199 -10.29 -4.62 -15.66
CA PHE A 199 -9.30 -4.06 -16.56
C PHE A 199 -9.88 -2.84 -17.28
N SER A 200 -9.14 -1.74 -17.26
CA SER A 200 -9.50 -0.52 -17.98
C SER A 200 -8.64 -0.37 -19.24
N PRO A 201 -9.18 0.08 -20.38
CA PRO A 201 -8.37 0.41 -21.55
C PRO A 201 -7.33 1.49 -21.23
N LYS A 202 -6.16 1.36 -21.84
CA LYS A 202 -5.16 2.43 -21.85
C LYS A 202 -5.62 3.49 -22.86
N ARG A 203 -6.08 4.64 -22.35
CA ARG A 203 -6.35 5.83 -23.16
C ARG A 203 -5.03 6.43 -23.65
#